data_AF-A0A0B8QSL2-F1
#
_entry.id   AF-A0A0B8QSL2-F1
#
_cell.length_a   1.000
_cell.length_b   1.000
_cell.length_c   1.000
_cell.angle_alpha   90.00
_cell.angle_beta   90.00
_cell.angle_gamma   90.00
#
_symmetry.space_group_name_H-M   'P 1'
#
loop_
_entity.id
_entity.type
_entity.pdbx_description
1 polymer ?
#
loop_
_entity_poly.entity_id
_entity_poly.type
_entity_poly.pdbx_seq_one_letter_code
_entity_poly.pdbx_strand_id
1 'polypeptide(L)'
;MATMKDVAELAGVSTATVSRALMNPEKVSSATRKKVEDAVVESGYCPNTMVRSVKRNESKTLVVIVPDLCDPYFSEIIRGIEHAASEQGYLVLHGDSISRNVAIIH
;
A
#
# COMPACT_ATOMS: atom_id res chain seq x y z
N MET A 1 -5.74 14.04 -12.47
CA MET A 1 -5.92 13.32 -11.19
C MET A 1 -5.48 14.27 -10.10
N ALA A 2 -6.30 14.54 -9.09
CA ALA A 2 -5.93 15.45 -8.01
C ALA A 2 -4.71 14.93 -7.25
N THR A 3 -3.90 15.86 -6.74
CA THR A 3 -2.68 15.61 -5.99
C THR A 3 -2.83 16.09 -4.55
N MET A 4 -1.92 15.66 -3.67
CA MET A 4 -1.89 16.13 -2.28
C MET A 4 -1.67 17.65 -2.17
N LYS A 5 -1.09 18.28 -3.20
CA LYS A 5 -0.93 19.74 -3.27
C LYS A 5 -2.27 20.42 -3.51
N ASP A 6 -3.09 19.88 -4.39
CA ASP A 6 -4.42 20.41 -4.69
C ASP A 6 -5.33 20.33 -3.45
N VAL A 7 -5.26 19.22 -2.70
CA VAL A 7 -5.95 19.09 -1.39
C VAL A 7 -5.48 20.14 -0.39
N ALA A 8 -4.18 20.43 -0.36
CA ALA A 8 -3.60 21.41 0.56
C ALA A 8 -4.08 22.85 0.25
N GLU A 9 -4.13 23.20 -1.04
CA GLU A 9 -4.65 24.47 -1.51
C GLU A 9 -6.15 24.62 -1.20
N LEU A 10 -6.97 23.57 -1.47
CA LEU A 10 -8.40 23.55 -1.14
C LEU A 10 -8.68 23.65 0.37
N ALA A 11 -7.93 22.92 1.19
CA ALA A 11 -8.09 22.94 2.65
C ALA A 11 -7.48 24.18 3.32
N GLY A 12 -6.68 24.98 2.58
CA GLY A 12 -5.98 26.15 3.11
C GLY A 12 -4.89 25.79 4.13
N VAL A 13 -4.21 24.66 3.95
CA VAL A 13 -3.16 24.16 4.86
C VAL A 13 -1.91 23.75 4.10
N SER A 14 -0.83 23.43 4.82
CA SER A 14 0.36 22.88 4.18
C SER A 14 0.17 21.43 3.74
N THR A 15 0.90 20.99 2.71
CA THR A 15 0.96 19.57 2.30
C THR A 15 1.41 18.66 3.44
N ALA A 16 2.29 19.14 4.33
CA ALA A 16 2.71 18.42 5.53
C ALA A 16 1.55 18.24 6.54
N THR A 17 0.64 19.20 6.61
CA THR A 17 -0.58 19.11 7.43
C THR A 17 -1.56 18.10 6.84
N VAL A 18 -1.76 18.11 5.51
CA VAL A 18 -2.59 17.11 4.81
C VAL A 18 -2.04 15.71 5.06
N SER A 19 -0.74 15.50 4.86
CA SER A 19 -0.08 14.22 5.12
C SER A 19 -0.27 13.75 6.57
N ARG A 20 -0.12 14.66 7.55
CA ARG A 20 -0.39 14.34 8.96
C ARG A 20 -1.85 14.01 9.22
N ALA A 21 -2.80 14.76 8.66
CA ALA A 21 -4.22 14.50 8.83
C ALA A 21 -4.63 13.13 8.25
N LEU A 22 -3.98 12.68 7.17
CA LEU A 22 -4.22 11.38 6.55
C LEU A 22 -3.49 10.22 7.26
N MET A 23 -2.27 10.45 7.78
CA MET A 23 -1.45 9.38 8.38
C MET A 23 -1.59 9.25 9.90
N ASN A 24 -1.81 10.36 10.59
CA ASN A 24 -1.85 10.49 12.06
C ASN A 24 -2.91 11.54 12.45
N PRO A 25 -4.20 11.28 12.18
CA PRO A 25 -5.29 12.24 12.37
C PRO A 25 -5.38 12.75 13.82
N GLU A 26 -4.92 12.00 14.81
CA GLU A 26 -4.87 12.36 16.22
C GLU A 26 -3.87 13.49 16.53
N LYS A 27 -2.89 13.74 15.65
CA LYS A 27 -1.89 14.81 15.81
C LYS A 27 -2.32 16.14 15.18
N VAL A 28 -3.55 16.21 14.68
CA VAL A 28 -4.11 17.40 14.02
C VAL A 28 -5.41 17.77 14.74
N SER A 29 -5.68 19.07 14.89
CA SER A 29 -6.94 19.50 15.52
C SER A 29 -8.15 18.99 14.72
N SER A 30 -9.24 18.68 15.41
CA SER A 30 -10.48 18.20 14.79
C SER A 30 -10.99 19.15 13.69
N ALA A 31 -10.88 20.46 13.92
CA ALA A 31 -11.24 21.48 12.94
C ALA A 31 -10.41 21.40 11.66
N THR A 32 -9.08 21.26 11.79
CA THR A 32 -8.18 21.16 10.62
C THR A 32 -8.35 19.82 9.92
N ARG A 33 -8.54 18.73 10.66
CA ARG A 33 -8.82 17.42 10.11
C ARG A 33 -10.07 17.44 9.23
N LYS A 34 -11.17 18.04 9.73
CA LYS A 34 -12.42 18.14 8.98
C LYS A 34 -12.25 18.90 7.66
N LYS A 35 -11.53 20.04 7.67
CA LYS A 35 -11.21 20.79 6.44
C LYS A 35 -10.44 19.96 5.41
N VAL A 36 -9.50 19.13 5.88
CA VAL A 36 -8.74 18.24 4.99
C VAL A 36 -9.64 17.13 4.44
N GLU A 37 -10.50 16.53 5.27
CA GLU A 37 -11.46 15.50 4.83
C GLU A 37 -12.41 16.04 3.76
N ASP A 38 -12.99 17.22 3.98
CA ASP A 38 -13.89 17.89 3.02
C ASP A 38 -13.16 18.17 1.69
N ALA A 39 -11.93 18.70 1.75
CA ALA A 39 -11.12 18.97 0.56
C ALA A 39 -10.69 17.70 -0.19
N VAL A 40 -10.47 16.58 0.50
CA VAL A 40 -10.17 15.28 -0.12
C VAL A 40 -11.37 14.78 -0.91
N VAL A 41 -12.58 14.88 -0.34
CA VAL A 41 -13.82 14.50 -1.02
C VAL A 41 -14.06 15.39 -2.24
N GLU A 42 -13.94 16.71 -2.07
CA GLU A 42 -14.17 17.69 -3.13
C GLU A 42 -13.17 17.54 -4.29
N SER A 43 -11.90 17.32 -3.98
CA SER A 43 -10.86 17.12 -5.00
C SER A 43 -10.92 15.75 -5.69
N GLY A 44 -11.61 14.76 -5.13
CA GLY A 44 -11.54 13.37 -5.57
C GLY A 44 -10.15 12.76 -5.38
N TYR A 45 -9.35 13.26 -4.43
CA TYR A 45 -8.02 12.76 -4.16
C TYR A 45 -8.08 11.37 -3.51
N CYS A 46 -7.72 10.34 -4.27
CA CYS A 46 -7.49 9.01 -3.72
C CYS A 46 -5.99 8.82 -3.45
N PRO A 47 -5.56 8.70 -2.18
CA PRO A 47 -4.17 8.37 -1.87
C PRO A 47 -3.86 6.99 -2.45
N ASN A 48 -3.05 6.96 -3.51
CA ASN A 48 -2.67 5.72 -4.15
C ASN A 48 -1.68 4.97 -3.25
N THR A 49 -2.15 3.90 -2.60
CA THR A 49 -1.36 3.08 -1.66
C THR A 49 -0.13 2.47 -2.33
N MET A 50 -0.12 2.29 -3.65
CA MET A 50 1.03 1.84 -4.43
C MET A 50 2.19 2.86 -4.48
N VAL A 51 1.90 4.17 -4.39
CA VAL A 51 2.94 5.22 -4.39
C VAL A 51 3.68 5.28 -3.05
N ARG A 52 3.06 4.75 -1.97
CA ARG A 52 3.65 4.68 -0.63
C ARG A 52 4.86 3.74 -0.57
N SER A 53 4.84 2.64 -1.32
CA SER A 53 5.95 1.68 -1.38
C SER A 53 7.17 2.24 -2.10
N VAL A 54 6.96 3.00 -3.18
CA VAL A 54 8.05 3.58 -3.99
C VAL A 54 8.85 4.64 -3.22
N LYS A 55 8.18 5.47 -2.40
CA LYS A 55 8.87 6.53 -1.63
C LYS A 55 9.62 6.04 -0.40
N ARG A 56 9.36 4.81 0.06
CA ARG A 56 9.92 4.28 1.32
C ARG A 56 11.14 3.37 1.14
N ASN A 57 11.53 3.07 -0.11
CA ASN A 57 12.60 2.13 -0.43
C ASN A 57 12.49 0.78 0.31
N GLU A 58 11.28 0.43 0.74
CA GLU A 58 10.93 -0.80 1.45
C GLU A 58 9.83 -1.46 0.62
N SER A 59 10.23 -2.28 -0.34
CA SER A 59 9.32 -3.21 -1.00
C SER A 59 8.96 -4.29 0.02
N LYS A 60 7.80 -4.15 0.68
CA LYS A 60 7.22 -5.21 1.51
C LYS A 60 6.61 -6.31 0.65
N THR A 61 7.42 -6.96 -0.18
CA THR A 61 6.98 -8.01 -1.09
C THR A 61 7.83 -9.26 -0.90
N LEU A 62 7.20 -10.42 -0.73
CA LEU A 62 7.82 -11.73 -0.70
C LEU A 62 7.39 -12.52 -1.93
N VAL A 63 8.32 -13.22 -2.57
CA VAL A 63 8.02 -14.16 -3.66
C VAL A 63 8.23 -15.58 -3.16
N VAL A 64 7.19 -16.39 -3.24
CA VAL A 64 7.21 -17.82 -2.88
C VAL A 64 7.12 -18.62 -4.16
N ILE A 65 8.13 -19.45 -4.41
CA ILE A 65 8.18 -20.34 -5.58
C ILE A 65 8.03 -21.77 -5.09
N VAL A 66 7.01 -22.47 -5.59
CA VAL A 66 6.77 -23.88 -5.28
C VAL A 66 6.72 -24.72 -6.56
N PRO A 67 6.99 -26.03 -6.47
CA PRO A 67 6.92 -26.96 -7.62
C PRO A 67 5.56 -27.03 -8.31
N ASP A 68 4.48 -26.98 -7.53
CA ASP A 68 3.10 -27.03 -8.03
C ASP A 68 2.19 -26.32 -7.02
N LEU A 69 1.47 -25.30 -7.46
CA LEU A 69 0.54 -24.56 -6.59
C LEU A 69 -0.76 -25.34 -6.29
N CYS A 70 -1.05 -26.37 -7.07
CA CYS A 70 -2.26 -27.19 -6.92
C CYS A 70 -2.05 -28.38 -5.98
N ASP A 71 -0.81 -28.71 -5.62
CA ASP A 71 -0.52 -29.77 -4.66
C ASP A 71 -0.98 -29.33 -3.25
N PRO A 72 -1.90 -30.09 -2.60
CA PRO A 72 -2.34 -29.80 -1.24
C PRO A 72 -1.21 -29.65 -0.23
N TYR A 73 -0.08 -30.34 -0.42
CA TYR A 73 1.10 -30.22 0.43
C TYR A 73 1.65 -28.78 0.46
N PHE A 74 1.79 -28.13 -0.71
CA PHE A 74 2.27 -26.76 -0.78
C PHE A 74 1.20 -25.75 -0.39
N SER A 75 -0.08 -26.07 -0.57
CA SER A 75 -1.19 -25.18 -0.21
C SER A 75 -1.20 -24.81 1.28
N GLU A 76 -0.91 -25.76 2.18
CA GLU A 76 -0.86 -25.48 3.63
C GLU A 76 0.34 -24.62 4.01
N ILE A 77 1.49 -24.86 3.36
CA ILE A 77 2.72 -24.10 3.57
C ILE A 77 2.53 -22.66 3.10
N ILE A 78 1.96 -22.47 1.90
CA ILE A 78 1.63 -21.15 1.34
C ILE A 78 0.69 -20.40 2.27
N ARG A 79 -0.38 -21.04 2.74
CA ARG A 79 -1.34 -20.43 3.66
C ARG A 79 -0.67 -19.95 4.95
N GLY A 80 0.28 -20.72 5.48
CA GLY A 80 1.07 -20.32 6.65
C GLY A 80 1.97 -19.10 6.37
N ILE A 81 2.62 -19.08 5.21
CA ILE A 81 3.46 -17.95 4.78
C ILE A 81 2.63 -16.69 4.59
N GLU A 82 1.49 -16.78 3.90
CA GLU A 82 0.56 -15.67 3.69
C GLU A 82 0.08 -15.07 5.01
N HIS A 83 -0.29 -15.93 5.96
CA HIS A 83 -0.77 -15.48 7.27
C HIS A 83 0.31 -14.67 8.00
N ALA A 84 1.52 -15.21 8.12
CA ALA A 84 2.62 -14.56 8.80
C ALA A 84 3.08 -13.28 8.08
N ALA A 85 3.10 -13.29 6.74
CA ALA A 85 3.47 -12.14 5.93
C ALA A 85 2.42 -11.01 6.04
N SER A 86 1.13 -11.36 6.03
CA SER A 86 0.03 -10.40 6.17
C SER A 86 0.07 -9.67 7.50
N GLU A 87 0.33 -10.37 8.60
CA GLU A 87 0.50 -9.77 9.93
C GLU A 87 1.62 -8.71 9.98
N GLN A 88 2.65 -8.84 9.14
CA GLN A 88 3.78 -7.92 9.04
C GLN A 88 3.62 -6.87 7.90
N GLY A 89 2.49 -6.91 7.19
CA GLY A 89 2.15 -6.01 6.10
C GLY A 89 2.94 -6.28 4.81
N TYR A 90 3.34 -7.52 4.56
CA TYR A 90 3.95 -7.96 3.31
C TYR A 90 2.89 -8.44 2.32
N LEU A 91 3.10 -8.09 1.05
CA LEU A 91 2.44 -8.70 -0.10
C LEU A 91 3.17 -10.00 -0.45
N VAL A 92 2.45 -11.12 -0.57
CA VAL A 92 3.03 -12.38 -1.05
C VAL A 92 2.63 -12.59 -2.50
N LEU A 93 3.61 -12.92 -3.34
CA LEU A 93 3.42 -13.32 -4.73
C LEU A 93 3.81 -14.79 -4.86
N HIS A 94 2.94 -15.59 -5.49
CA HIS A 94 3.20 -17.01 -5.71
C HIS A 94 3.63 -17.25 -7.15
N GLY A 95 4.70 -18.04 -7.31
CA GLY A 95 5.16 -18.55 -8.58
C GLY A 95 5.09 -20.07 -8.59
N ASP A 96 4.53 -20.60 -9.66
CA ASP A 96 4.69 -22.00 -10.00
C ASP A 96 6.02 -22.20 -10.74
N SER A 97 6.79 -23.21 -10.35
CA SER A 97 8.09 -23.53 -10.96
C SER A 97 8.02 -24.65 -11.99
N ILE A 98 6.83 -24.98 -12.53
CA ILE A 98 6.72 -25.73 -13.79
C ILE A 98 7.69 -25.12 -14.81
N SER A 99 8.76 -25.86 -15.08
CA SER A 99 9.94 -25.38 -15.80
C SER A 99 9.57 -24.74 -17.14
N ARG A 100 9.59 -23.41 -17.19
CA ARG A 100 9.81 -22.60 -18.41
C ARG A 100 10.17 -21.16 -18.02
N ASN A 101 11.46 -20.86 -18.11
CA ASN A 101 12.11 -19.54 -18.21
C ASN A 101 11.30 -18.34 -17.68
N VAL A 102 11.58 -17.91 -16.44
CA VAL A 102 11.10 -16.62 -15.94
C VAL A 102 12.24 -15.60 -16.03
N ALA A 103 12.08 -14.63 -16.92
CA ALA A 103 12.93 -13.44 -17.00
C ALA A 103 12.60 -12.51 -15.84
N ILE A 104 13.63 -12.09 -15.10
CA ILE A 104 13.54 -11.11 -14.02
C ILE A 104 13.30 -9.74 -14.65
N ILE A 105 12.09 -9.19 -14.50
CA ILE A 105 11.80 -7.80 -14.83
C ILE A 105 12.32 -6.93 -13.67
N HIS A 106 13.34 -6.11 -13.95
CA HIS A 106 13.87 -5.08 -13.02
C HIS A 106 12.93 -3.88 -12.92
#